data_AF-A0A7S0BD02-F1
#
_entry.id   AF-A0A7S0BD02-F1
#
_cell.length_a   1.000
_cell.length_b   1.000
_cell.length_c   1.000
_cell.angle_alpha   90.00
_cell.angle_beta   90.00
_cell.angle_gamma   90.00
#
_symmetry.space_group_name_H-M   'P 1'
#
loop_
_entity.id
_entity.type
_entity.pdbx_description
1 polymer ?
#
loop_
_entity_poly.entity_id
_entity_poly.type
_entity_poly.pdbx_seq_one_letter_code
_entity_poly.pdbx_strand_id
1 'polypeptide(L)'
;KLGSHPVQSKCDFEAVFYVAPGHFSGTYPSPRELASHEGNNSEYIKMNGNITSKECGSSAEIELATFDRETLFVKAINYTLLVTFVAFTQVLVLIRQMEMTSTPAGANRVSLLSVGLQTVSDSYLFLAHLTMGMFAQRFSTLFNAFAIAAFFKFIIFSIFEMRYMLMIWKARRPSGFSGGWDAMRRELSILYSRFYGSLLFGLIMLYRLQKYMRVFVFAMFSFWVPQIFLSIIEDHRRPLHPLYIVGMSATRLAIPLYFLCCPRNFLHVRPQYTTGNWLMAWVAFQAAILLLQHR
;
A
#
# COMPACT_ATOMS: atom_id res chain seq x y z
N LYS A 1 57.97 26.11 51.40
CA LYS A 1 57.27 25.25 50.42
C LYS A 1 55.82 25.71 50.32
N LEU A 2 55.53 26.77 49.55
CA LEU A 2 54.15 27.09 49.18
C LEU A 2 53.83 26.22 47.95
N GLY A 3 52.98 25.22 48.13
CA GLY A 3 52.49 24.39 47.03
C GLY A 3 51.50 25.21 46.20
N SER A 4 51.88 25.54 44.97
CA SER A 4 50.97 26.02 43.94
C SER A 4 50.12 24.85 43.46
N HIS A 5 48.90 24.71 43.98
CA HIS A 5 47.90 23.86 43.35
C HIS A 5 47.47 24.50 42.01
N PRO A 6 47.40 23.76 40.90
CA PRO A 6 46.84 24.29 39.67
C PRO A 6 45.34 24.54 39.89
N VAL A 7 44.90 25.78 39.68
CA VAL A 7 43.46 26.10 39.60
C VAL A 7 42.96 25.40 38.35
N GLN A 8 42.30 24.26 38.53
CA GLN A 8 41.67 23.52 37.45
C GLN A 8 40.45 24.35 37.03
N SER A 9 40.56 25.08 35.92
CA SER A 9 39.43 25.84 35.36
C SER A 9 38.33 24.85 34.99
N LYS A 10 37.25 24.86 35.76
CA LYS A 10 36.07 24.03 35.50
C LYS A 10 35.25 24.75 34.44
N CYS A 11 35.14 24.18 33.24
CA CYS A 11 34.24 24.71 32.22
C CYS A 11 32.80 24.36 32.61
N ASP A 12 32.05 25.32 33.15
CA ASP A 12 30.60 25.18 33.28
C ASP A 12 29.92 25.52 31.95
N PHE A 13 28.99 24.67 31.53
CA PHE A 13 28.26 24.80 30.26
C PHE A 13 26.78 25.11 30.53
N GLU A 14 26.30 26.18 29.90
CA GLU A 14 24.90 26.58 29.91
C GLU A 14 24.29 26.22 28.55
N ALA A 15 23.19 25.44 28.56
CA ALA A 15 22.51 25.02 27.35
C ALA A 15 21.11 25.64 27.29
N VAL A 16 20.83 26.40 26.23
CA VAL A 16 19.53 27.04 26.00
C VAL A 16 18.92 26.47 24.73
N PHE A 17 17.69 25.97 24.80
CA PHE A 17 16.98 25.39 23.67
C PHE A 17 15.71 26.17 23.36
N TYR A 18 15.48 26.45 22.09
CA TYR A 18 14.29 27.12 21.57
C TYR A 18 13.65 26.25 20.49
N VAL A 19 12.33 26.10 20.56
CA VAL A 19 11.56 25.39 19.53
C VAL A 19 11.09 26.40 18.50
N ALA A 20 11.53 26.25 17.25
CA ALA A 20 11.11 27.06 16.12
C ALA A 20 10.33 26.19 15.12
N PRO A 21 9.22 26.68 14.55
CA PRO A 21 8.57 26.00 13.44
C PRO A 21 9.56 25.85 12.27
N GLY A 22 9.72 24.62 11.77
CA GLY A 22 10.79 24.28 10.85
C GLY A 22 10.57 24.78 9.43
N HIS A 23 11.49 25.61 8.93
CA HIS A 23 11.58 25.97 7.51
C HIS A 23 12.63 25.09 6.82
N PHE A 24 12.26 24.44 5.72
CA PHE A 24 13.24 23.97 4.73
C PHE A 24 12.87 24.55 3.37
N SER A 25 13.43 25.72 3.07
CA SER A 25 13.63 26.16 1.68
C SER A 25 14.72 25.26 1.10
N GLY A 26 14.33 24.09 0.62
CA GLY A 26 15.08 23.38 -0.38
C GLY A 26 14.83 24.06 -1.72
N THR A 27 15.36 25.25 -1.92
CA THR A 27 15.46 25.81 -3.26
C THR A 27 16.88 26.32 -3.43
N TYR A 28 17.46 26.14 -4.62
CA TYR A 28 18.13 27.30 -5.18
C TYR A 28 16.98 28.22 -5.66
N PRO A 29 16.71 29.39 -5.03
CA PRO A 29 15.50 30.17 -5.30
C PRO A 29 15.72 31.34 -6.29
N SER A 30 14.62 31.82 -6.91
CA SER A 30 14.05 33.18 -6.76
C SER A 30 13.05 33.53 -7.91
N PRO A 31 12.39 34.71 -8.00
CA PRO A 31 11.57 35.45 -7.03
C PRO A 31 10.26 36.04 -7.67
N ARG A 32 9.67 35.44 -8.72
CA ARG A 32 8.29 35.84 -9.15
C ARG A 32 7.19 34.95 -8.58
N GLU A 33 7.51 33.71 -8.22
CA GLU A 33 6.53 32.73 -7.71
C GLU A 33 6.20 32.92 -6.22
N LEU A 34 6.84 33.90 -5.56
CA LEU A 34 6.61 34.25 -4.15
C LEU A 34 5.31 35.06 -3.92
N ALA A 35 4.56 35.40 -4.97
CA ALA A 35 3.47 36.37 -4.88
C ALA A 35 2.08 35.79 -4.52
N SER A 36 1.93 34.48 -4.35
CA SER A 36 0.65 33.90 -3.88
C SER A 36 0.87 33.00 -2.66
N HIS A 37 1.10 33.64 -1.52
CA HIS A 37 0.91 33.05 -0.20
C HIS A 37 -0.37 32.20 -0.17
N GLU A 38 -0.25 30.91 0.13
CA GLU A 38 -1.33 30.16 0.79
C GLU A 38 -0.80 28.88 1.44
N GLY A 39 -0.97 28.78 2.77
CA GLY A 39 -0.87 27.51 3.51
C GLY A 39 0.37 27.33 4.37
N ASN A 40 0.36 27.95 5.55
CA ASN A 40 1.21 27.69 6.70
C ASN A 40 1.12 26.20 7.10
N ASN A 41 2.14 25.37 6.83
CA ASN A 41 2.22 23.99 7.35
C ASN A 41 3.68 23.48 7.34
N SER A 42 4.40 23.73 8.43
CA SER A 42 5.72 23.16 8.70
C SER A 42 5.58 21.73 9.22
N GLU A 43 5.82 20.75 8.35
CA GLU A 43 5.76 19.30 8.65
C GLU A 43 6.83 18.82 9.66
N TYR A 44 7.74 19.72 10.05
CA TYR A 44 8.85 19.46 10.95
C TYR A 44 8.91 20.56 12.02
N ILE A 45 9.17 20.13 13.25
CA ILE A 45 9.44 21.00 14.38
C ILE A 45 10.97 21.05 14.54
N LYS A 46 11.55 22.24 14.43
CA LYS A 46 12.99 22.45 14.68
C LYS A 46 13.20 22.85 16.13
N MET A 47 14.27 22.36 16.71
CA MET A 47 14.74 22.69 18.03
C MET A 47 16.20 23.13 17.88
N ASN A 48 16.42 24.42 18.09
CA ASN A 48 17.75 25.02 18.05
C ASN A 48 18.24 25.12 19.49
N GLY A 49 19.42 24.58 19.76
CA GLY A 49 20.10 24.64 21.04
C GLY A 49 21.42 25.38 20.91
N ASN A 50 21.71 26.28 21.84
CA ASN A 50 23.03 26.87 21.97
C ASN A 50 23.64 26.43 23.32
N ILE A 51 24.81 25.82 23.27
CA ILE A 51 25.59 25.40 24.45
C ILE A 51 26.76 26.35 24.57
N THR A 52 26.80 27.18 25.60
CA THR A 52 27.86 28.17 25.82
C THR A 52 28.56 27.96 27.15
N SER A 53 29.89 28.00 27.17
CA SER A 53 30.70 28.07 28.38
C SER A 53 31.40 29.42 28.46
N LYS A 54 31.00 30.24 29.43
CA LYS A 54 31.61 31.57 29.67
C LYS A 54 33.05 31.47 30.17
N GLU A 55 33.35 30.43 30.96
CA GLU A 55 34.68 30.18 31.55
C GLU A 55 35.73 29.74 30.51
N CYS A 56 35.30 29.00 29.49
CA CYS A 56 36.21 28.41 28.50
C CYS A 56 36.06 29.02 27.10
N GLY A 57 35.20 30.04 26.93
CA GLY A 57 34.98 30.75 25.66
C GLY A 57 34.41 29.87 24.54
N SER A 58 33.89 28.70 24.86
CA SER A 58 33.42 27.70 23.90
C SER A 58 31.91 27.80 23.72
N SER A 59 31.45 27.85 22.46
CA SER A 59 30.03 27.76 22.12
C SER A 59 29.78 26.72 21.04
N ALA A 60 28.73 25.93 21.18
CA ALA A 60 28.29 24.93 20.20
C ALA A 60 26.79 25.10 19.91
N GLU A 61 26.43 25.18 18.64
CA GLU A 61 25.05 25.25 18.18
C GLU A 61 24.59 23.87 17.69
N ILE A 62 23.41 23.45 18.14
CA ILE A 62 22.79 22.15 17.83
C ILE A 62 21.45 22.43 17.18
N GLU A 63 21.27 21.98 15.93
CA GLU A 63 19.96 21.97 15.27
C GLU A 63 19.40 20.53 15.28
N LEU A 64 18.26 20.33 15.93
CA LEU A 64 17.50 19.09 15.93
C LEU A 64 16.20 19.32 15.17
N ALA A 65 15.81 18.40 14.30
CA ALA A 65 14.51 18.44 13.64
C ALA A 65 13.74 17.14 13.93
N THR A 66 12.48 17.26 14.33
CA THR A 66 11.57 16.13 14.53
C THR A 66 10.32 16.31 13.67
N PHE A 67 9.71 15.20 13.26
CA PHE A 67 8.46 15.24 12.51
C PHE A 67 7.33 15.78 13.40
N ASP A 68 6.49 16.65 12.83
CA ASP A 68 5.25 17.03 13.49
C ASP A 68 4.30 15.82 13.55
N ARG A 69 4.08 15.33 14.77
CA ARG A 69 3.27 14.14 15.02
C ARG A 69 1.81 14.37 14.69
N GLU A 70 1.30 15.59 14.84
CA GLU A 70 -0.11 15.91 14.58
C GLU A 70 -0.41 15.87 13.08
N THR A 71 0.44 16.51 12.26
CA THR A 71 0.33 16.45 10.80
C THR A 71 0.48 15.03 10.27
N LEU A 72 1.44 14.26 10.78
CA LEU A 72 1.63 12.86 10.41
C LEU A 72 0.40 12.00 10.75
N PHE A 73 -0.20 12.24 11.91
CA PHE A 73 -1.39 11.54 12.38
C PHE A 73 -2.58 11.80 11.45
N VAL A 74 -2.85 13.07 11.10
CA VAL A 74 -3.95 13.42 10.19
C VAL A 74 -3.76 12.78 8.81
N LYS A 75 -2.52 12.75 8.29
CA LYS A 75 -2.20 12.07 7.02
C LYS A 75 -2.44 10.57 7.08
N ALA A 76 -2.08 9.93 8.19
CA ALA A 76 -2.33 8.49 8.42
C ALA A 76 -3.82 8.17 8.40
N ILE A 77 -4.62 8.96 9.12
CA ILE A 77 -6.07 8.80 9.19
C ILE A 77 -6.69 8.96 7.80
N ASN A 78 -6.35 10.03 7.07
CA ASN A 78 -6.84 10.24 5.71
C ASN A 78 -6.49 9.09 4.76
N TYR A 79 -5.28 8.55 4.88
CA TYR A 79 -4.88 7.35 4.14
C TYR A 79 -5.75 6.13 4.49
N THR A 80 -5.98 5.86 5.78
CA THR A 80 -6.83 4.71 6.18
C THR A 80 -8.30 4.87 5.75
N LEU A 81 -8.82 6.10 5.72
CA LEU A 81 -10.15 6.41 5.17
C LEU A 81 -10.20 6.10 3.66
N LEU A 82 -9.18 6.52 2.90
CA LEU A 82 -9.06 6.18 1.48
C LEU A 82 -9.05 4.65 1.28
N VAL A 83 -8.24 3.92 2.03
CA VAL A 83 -8.16 2.45 1.94
C VAL A 83 -9.50 1.80 2.24
N THR A 84 -10.22 2.31 3.24
CA THR A 84 -11.55 1.81 3.62
C THR A 84 -12.57 2.07 2.51
N PHE A 85 -12.59 3.27 1.94
CA PHE A 85 -13.47 3.60 0.80
C PHE A 85 -13.17 2.73 -0.44
N VAL A 86 -11.88 2.52 -0.73
CA VAL A 86 -11.40 1.62 -1.78
C VAL A 86 -11.89 0.19 -1.52
N ALA A 87 -11.77 -0.30 -0.29
CA ALA A 87 -12.23 -1.62 0.11
C ALA A 87 -13.75 -1.79 -0.10
N PHE A 88 -14.56 -0.83 0.33
CA PHE A 88 -16.01 -0.86 0.08
C PHE A 88 -16.33 -0.91 -1.42
N THR A 89 -15.67 -0.06 -2.21
CA THR A 89 -15.86 -0.03 -3.67
C THR A 89 -15.52 -1.40 -4.26
N GLN A 90 -14.37 -1.99 -3.91
CA GLN A 90 -13.94 -3.31 -4.37
C GLN A 90 -14.97 -4.40 -4.06
N VAL A 91 -15.55 -4.41 -2.86
CA VAL A 91 -16.62 -5.36 -2.48
C VAL A 91 -17.83 -5.21 -3.41
N LEU A 92 -18.29 -3.98 -3.66
CA LEU A 92 -19.47 -3.75 -4.50
C LEU A 92 -19.25 -4.24 -5.94
N VAL A 93 -18.10 -3.93 -6.54
CA VAL A 93 -17.80 -4.39 -7.91
C VAL A 93 -17.61 -5.90 -7.97
N LEU A 94 -17.00 -6.50 -6.94
CA LEU A 94 -16.81 -7.95 -6.85
C LEU A 94 -18.15 -8.68 -6.70
N ILE A 95 -19.06 -8.19 -5.86
CA ILE A 95 -20.42 -8.75 -5.75
C ILE A 95 -21.12 -8.71 -7.10
N ARG A 96 -21.05 -7.58 -7.82
CA ARG A 96 -21.68 -7.46 -9.13
C ARG A 96 -21.10 -8.45 -10.16
N GLN A 97 -19.79 -8.67 -10.11
CA GLN A 97 -19.12 -9.65 -10.96
C GLN A 97 -19.53 -11.09 -10.62
N MET A 98 -19.62 -11.42 -9.32
CA MET A 98 -20.10 -12.74 -8.87
C MET A 98 -21.54 -13.00 -9.30
N GLU A 99 -22.41 -11.98 -9.25
CA GLU A 99 -23.80 -12.07 -9.70
C GLU A 99 -23.90 -12.36 -11.21
N MET A 100 -23.14 -11.61 -12.03
CA MET A 100 -23.08 -11.83 -13.48
C MET A 100 -22.55 -13.23 -13.84
N THR A 101 -21.61 -13.75 -13.05
CA THR A 101 -20.98 -15.05 -13.29
C THR A 101 -21.56 -16.17 -12.42
N SER A 102 -22.76 -15.98 -11.86
CA SER A 102 -23.42 -16.94 -10.96
C SER A 102 -23.69 -18.31 -11.59
N THR A 103 -23.77 -18.40 -12.92
CA THR A 103 -23.91 -19.67 -13.64
C THR A 103 -22.56 -20.36 -13.85
N PRO A 104 -22.48 -21.71 -13.82
CA PRO A 104 -21.24 -22.43 -14.09
C PRO A 104 -20.62 -22.08 -15.45
N ALA A 105 -21.45 -21.89 -16.48
CA ALA A 105 -20.98 -21.47 -17.80
C ALA A 105 -20.34 -20.08 -17.80
N GLY A 106 -20.89 -19.13 -17.04
CA GLY A 106 -20.31 -17.79 -16.87
C GLY A 106 -19.00 -17.83 -16.08
N ALA A 107 -18.98 -18.54 -14.95
CA ALA A 107 -17.81 -18.68 -14.10
C ALA A 107 -16.62 -19.38 -14.81
N ASN A 108 -16.89 -20.34 -15.71
CA ASN A 108 -15.86 -21.04 -16.46
C ASN A 108 -15.04 -20.13 -17.39
N ARG A 109 -15.61 -18.99 -17.81
CA ARG A 109 -14.94 -18.00 -18.67
C ARG A 109 -13.93 -17.11 -17.94
N VAL A 110 -13.91 -17.19 -16.61
CA VAL A 110 -13.06 -16.34 -15.77
C VAL A 110 -11.79 -17.09 -15.38
N SER A 111 -10.65 -16.41 -15.51
CA SER A 111 -9.33 -16.93 -15.20
C SER A 111 -9.12 -16.98 -13.70
N LEU A 112 -8.99 -18.19 -13.18
CA LEU A 112 -8.66 -18.42 -11.77
C LEU A 112 -7.34 -17.76 -11.39
N LEU A 113 -6.35 -17.72 -12.29
CA LEU A 113 -5.06 -17.08 -12.03
C LEU A 113 -5.19 -15.55 -11.91
N SER A 114 -6.05 -14.94 -12.71
CA SER A 114 -6.30 -13.49 -12.64
C SER A 114 -6.90 -13.11 -11.28
N VAL A 115 -7.95 -13.80 -10.86
CA VAL A 115 -8.57 -13.59 -9.54
C VAL A 115 -7.61 -13.98 -8.41
N GLY A 116 -6.84 -15.05 -8.56
CA GLY A 116 -5.86 -15.47 -7.57
C GLY A 116 -4.73 -14.46 -7.35
N LEU A 117 -4.21 -13.82 -8.40
CA LEU A 117 -3.21 -12.75 -8.27
C LEU A 117 -3.79 -11.54 -7.53
N GLN A 118 -5.06 -11.21 -7.78
CA GLN A 118 -5.78 -10.17 -7.05
C GLN A 118 -5.87 -10.50 -5.55
N THR A 119 -6.27 -11.73 -5.21
CA THR A 119 -6.36 -12.20 -3.82
C THR A 119 -5.02 -12.21 -3.11
N VAL A 120 -3.95 -12.62 -3.80
CA VAL A 120 -2.58 -12.55 -3.25
C VAL A 120 -2.20 -11.10 -2.97
N SER A 121 -2.46 -10.17 -3.90
CA SER A 121 -2.18 -8.74 -3.69
C SER A 121 -2.94 -8.17 -2.49
N ASP A 122 -4.23 -8.46 -2.35
CA ASP A 122 -5.04 -7.97 -1.22
C ASP A 122 -4.64 -8.61 0.11
N SER A 123 -4.15 -9.85 0.10
CA SER A 123 -3.55 -10.50 1.28
C SER A 123 -2.26 -9.82 1.74
N TYR A 124 -1.40 -9.37 0.81
CA TYR A 124 -0.20 -8.60 1.17
C TYR A 124 -0.55 -7.20 1.68
N LEU A 125 -1.56 -6.55 1.10
CA LEU A 125 -2.05 -5.27 1.64
C LEU A 125 -2.61 -5.44 3.05
N PHE A 126 -3.34 -6.51 3.32
CA PHE A 126 -3.77 -6.87 4.67
C PHE A 126 -2.58 -6.99 5.64
N LEU A 127 -1.57 -7.80 5.28
CA LEU A 127 -0.37 -7.98 6.10
C LEU A 127 0.37 -6.65 6.33
N ALA A 128 0.50 -5.82 5.30
CA ALA A 128 1.14 -4.52 5.42
C ALA A 128 0.42 -3.59 6.39
N HIS A 129 -0.93 -3.51 6.34
CA HIS A 129 -1.71 -2.69 7.28
C HIS A 129 -1.67 -3.24 8.70
N LEU A 130 -1.68 -4.55 8.86
CA LEU A 130 -1.50 -5.19 10.16
C LEU A 130 -0.13 -4.86 10.76
N THR A 131 0.94 -4.95 9.96
CA THR A 131 2.29 -4.55 10.36
C THR A 131 2.37 -3.07 10.70
N MET A 132 1.79 -2.18 9.88
CA MET A 132 1.72 -0.74 10.19
C MET A 132 0.97 -0.46 11.50
N GLY A 133 -0.13 -1.18 11.75
CA GLY A 133 -0.86 -1.13 13.02
C GLY A 133 0.02 -1.54 14.20
N MET A 134 0.75 -2.66 14.09
CA MET A 134 1.68 -3.10 15.13
C MET A 134 2.76 -2.06 15.45
N PHE A 135 3.33 -1.40 14.42
CA PHE A 135 4.28 -0.29 14.64
C PHE A 135 3.62 0.93 15.29
N ALA A 136 2.36 1.20 14.97
CA ALA A 136 1.58 2.30 15.52
C ALA A 136 0.95 2.00 16.89
N GLN A 137 1.22 0.85 17.52
CA GLN A 137 0.61 0.43 18.79
C GLN A 137 0.73 1.45 19.93
N ARG A 138 1.76 2.31 19.89
CA ARG A 138 1.97 3.37 20.88
C ARG A 138 0.89 4.45 20.84
N PHE A 139 0.19 4.59 19.71
CA PHE A 139 -0.88 5.55 19.47
C PHE A 139 -2.18 4.80 19.20
N SER A 140 -3.01 4.63 20.23
CA SER A 140 -4.24 3.80 20.19
C SER A 140 -5.16 4.12 19.00
N THR A 141 -5.34 5.40 18.67
CA THR A 141 -6.18 5.80 17.54
C THR A 141 -5.61 5.38 16.17
N LEU A 142 -4.29 5.46 15.97
CA LEU A 142 -3.66 5.01 14.73
C LEU A 142 -3.72 3.49 14.60
N PHE A 143 -3.43 2.77 15.69
CA PHE A 143 -3.60 1.33 15.73
C PHE A 143 -5.01 0.92 15.31
N ASN A 144 -6.04 1.56 15.90
CA ASN A 144 -7.44 1.29 15.56
C ASN A 144 -7.74 1.57 14.08
N ALA A 145 -7.25 2.68 13.52
CA ALA A 145 -7.48 3.02 12.12
C ALA A 145 -6.84 2.01 11.15
N PHE A 146 -5.59 1.61 11.38
CA PHE A 146 -4.92 0.59 10.58
C PHE A 146 -5.54 -0.81 10.77
N ALA A 147 -5.96 -1.14 11.99
CA ALA A 147 -6.66 -2.40 12.28
C ALA A 147 -8.00 -2.51 11.55
N ILE A 148 -8.79 -1.42 11.50
CA ILE A 148 -10.04 -1.36 10.74
C ILE A 148 -9.76 -1.54 9.24
N ALA A 149 -8.78 -0.83 8.69
CA ALA A 149 -8.40 -0.98 7.28
C ALA A 149 -7.94 -2.41 6.96
N ALA A 150 -7.13 -3.02 7.83
CA ALA A 150 -6.71 -4.41 7.71
C ALA A 150 -7.90 -5.37 7.78
N PHE A 151 -8.83 -5.16 8.70
CA PHE A 151 -10.03 -5.99 8.85
C PHE A 151 -10.89 -6.00 7.58
N PHE A 152 -11.12 -4.84 6.95
CA PHE A 152 -11.85 -4.78 5.68
C PHE A 152 -11.11 -5.51 4.55
N LYS A 153 -9.78 -5.36 4.46
CA LYS A 153 -8.98 -6.12 3.48
C LYS A 153 -9.02 -7.62 3.76
N PHE A 154 -8.98 -8.03 5.02
CA PHE A 154 -9.14 -9.42 5.43
C PHE A 154 -10.48 -9.98 4.97
N ILE A 155 -11.59 -9.28 5.21
CA ILE A 155 -12.91 -9.68 4.73
C ILE A 155 -12.92 -9.84 3.19
N ILE A 156 -12.34 -8.88 2.46
CA ILE A 156 -12.30 -8.93 0.99
C ILE A 156 -11.61 -10.19 0.51
N PHE A 157 -10.35 -10.40 0.90
CA PHE A 157 -9.59 -11.49 0.32
C PHE A 157 -10.07 -12.84 0.86
N SER A 158 -10.34 -12.96 2.17
CA SER A 158 -10.63 -14.26 2.81
C SER A 158 -12.06 -14.75 2.63
N ILE A 159 -13.03 -13.84 2.46
CA ILE A 159 -14.44 -14.20 2.31
C ILE A 159 -14.87 -14.01 0.86
N PHE A 160 -14.84 -12.78 0.34
CA PHE A 160 -15.44 -12.50 -0.97
C PHE A 160 -14.62 -13.07 -2.13
N GLU A 161 -13.32 -12.83 -2.17
CA GLU A 161 -12.47 -13.31 -3.26
C GLU A 161 -12.22 -14.81 -3.19
N MET A 162 -12.00 -15.38 -2.00
CA MET A 162 -11.96 -16.84 -1.84
C MET A 162 -13.27 -17.50 -2.28
N ARG A 163 -14.44 -16.94 -1.93
CA ARG A 163 -15.73 -17.43 -2.42
C ARG A 163 -15.82 -17.36 -3.94
N TYR A 164 -15.34 -16.28 -4.54
CA TYR A 164 -15.35 -16.15 -5.99
C TYR A 164 -14.42 -17.18 -6.66
N MET A 165 -13.22 -17.38 -6.13
CA MET A 165 -12.31 -18.43 -6.59
C MET A 165 -12.92 -19.82 -6.46
N LEU A 166 -13.61 -20.12 -5.35
CA LEU A 166 -14.32 -21.39 -5.17
C LEU A 166 -15.41 -21.59 -6.23
N MET A 167 -16.16 -20.53 -6.57
CA MET A 167 -17.18 -20.58 -7.62
C MET A 167 -16.57 -20.92 -8.98
N ILE A 168 -15.46 -20.26 -9.34
CA ILE A 168 -14.72 -20.52 -10.59
C ILE A 168 -14.10 -21.94 -10.57
N TRP A 169 -13.50 -22.35 -9.45
CA TRP A 169 -12.89 -23.67 -9.28
C TRP A 169 -13.91 -24.79 -9.48
N LYS A 170 -15.08 -24.67 -8.84
CA LYS A 170 -16.18 -25.61 -8.99
C LYS A 170 -16.69 -25.68 -10.43
N ALA A 171 -16.84 -24.53 -11.10
CA ALA A 171 -17.29 -24.47 -12.48
C ALA A 171 -16.32 -25.15 -13.46
N ARG A 172 -15.01 -25.05 -13.20
CA ARG A 172 -13.96 -25.70 -14.00
C ARG A 172 -13.77 -27.19 -13.69
N ARG A 173 -14.28 -27.68 -12.56
CA ARG A 173 -14.10 -29.06 -12.07
C ARG A 173 -15.38 -29.66 -11.50
N PRO A 174 -16.47 -29.75 -12.29
CA PRO A 174 -17.76 -30.19 -11.78
C PRO A 174 -17.74 -31.63 -11.23
N SER A 175 -16.98 -32.53 -11.88
CA SER A 175 -16.82 -33.93 -11.47
C SER A 175 -16.14 -34.12 -10.11
N GLY A 176 -15.27 -33.17 -9.70
CA GLY A 176 -14.65 -33.18 -8.37
C GLY A 176 -15.62 -32.89 -7.23
N PHE A 177 -16.74 -32.23 -7.53
CA PHE A 177 -17.77 -31.85 -6.55
C PHE A 177 -18.99 -32.77 -6.54
N SER A 178 -19.13 -33.68 -7.52
CA SER A 178 -20.23 -34.65 -7.57
C SER A 178 -19.93 -35.95 -6.80
N GLY A 179 -18.67 -36.21 -6.46
CA GLY A 179 -18.22 -37.47 -5.83
C GLY A 179 -18.42 -37.58 -4.30
N GLY A 180 -19.37 -36.85 -3.72
CA GLY A 180 -19.64 -36.86 -2.27
C GLY A 180 -18.75 -35.93 -1.43
N TRP A 181 -18.90 -36.00 -0.11
CA TRP A 181 -18.29 -35.06 0.84
C TRP A 181 -16.76 -35.08 0.84
N ASP A 182 -16.14 -36.25 0.74
CA ASP A 182 -14.67 -36.36 0.80
C ASP A 182 -13.99 -35.86 -0.47
N ALA A 183 -14.61 -36.08 -1.63
CA ALA A 183 -14.15 -35.51 -2.90
C ALA A 183 -14.18 -33.98 -2.86
N MET A 184 -15.27 -33.40 -2.35
CA MET A 184 -15.40 -31.95 -2.18
C MET A 184 -14.35 -31.40 -1.20
N ARG A 185 -14.15 -32.03 -0.03
CA ARG A 185 -13.13 -31.61 0.94
C ARG A 185 -11.73 -31.59 0.33
N ARG A 186 -11.39 -32.59 -0.48
CA ARG A 186 -10.11 -32.64 -1.20
C ARG A 186 -9.94 -31.47 -2.15
N GLU A 187 -10.95 -31.14 -2.96
CA GLU A 187 -10.90 -29.99 -3.88
C GLU A 187 -10.75 -28.66 -3.13
N LEU A 188 -11.45 -28.48 -2.01
CA LEU A 188 -11.27 -27.32 -1.14
C LEU A 188 -9.82 -27.26 -0.63
N SER A 189 -9.31 -28.34 -0.03
CA SER A 189 -7.95 -28.39 0.48
C SER A 189 -6.91 -28.08 -0.61
N ILE A 190 -7.10 -28.55 -1.84
CA ILE A 190 -6.23 -28.22 -2.98
C ILE A 190 -6.28 -26.71 -3.29
N LEU A 191 -7.46 -26.11 -3.35
CA LEU A 191 -7.56 -24.67 -3.62
C LEU A 191 -6.88 -23.83 -2.52
N TYR A 192 -7.17 -24.12 -1.25
CA TYR A 192 -6.59 -23.39 -0.11
C TYR A 192 -5.08 -23.59 0.00
N SER A 193 -4.58 -24.81 -0.16
CA SER A 193 -3.13 -25.09 -0.17
C SER A 193 -2.41 -24.38 -1.31
N ARG A 194 -3.01 -24.29 -2.50
CA ARG A 194 -2.47 -23.50 -3.63
C ARG A 194 -2.42 -22.02 -3.31
N PHE A 195 -3.47 -21.48 -2.66
CA PHE A 195 -3.50 -20.09 -2.23
C PHE A 195 -2.42 -19.79 -1.17
N TYR A 196 -2.31 -20.61 -0.13
CA TYR A 196 -1.27 -20.41 0.89
C TYR A 196 0.14 -20.64 0.34
N GLY A 197 0.30 -21.60 -0.57
CA GLY A 197 1.54 -21.83 -1.29
C GLY A 197 1.94 -20.64 -2.15
N SER A 198 1.01 -20.02 -2.89
CA SER A 198 1.30 -18.82 -3.67
C SER A 198 1.60 -17.60 -2.80
N LEU A 199 0.94 -17.46 -1.66
CA LEU A 199 1.22 -16.41 -0.67
C LEU A 199 2.63 -16.56 -0.09
N LEU A 200 3.02 -17.77 0.31
CA LEU A 200 4.37 -18.03 0.83
C LEU A 200 5.44 -17.84 -0.25
N PHE A 201 5.19 -18.37 -1.46
CA PHE A 201 6.10 -18.21 -2.59
C PHE A 201 6.31 -16.73 -2.93
N GLY A 202 5.24 -15.94 -3.00
CA GLY A 202 5.35 -14.51 -3.27
C GLY A 202 6.07 -13.75 -2.15
N LEU A 203 5.96 -14.17 -0.89
CA LEU A 203 6.74 -13.59 0.22
C LEU A 203 8.23 -13.90 0.09
N ILE A 204 8.58 -15.13 -0.28
CA ILE A 204 9.97 -15.52 -0.57
C ILE A 204 10.50 -14.73 -1.76
N MET A 205 9.71 -14.58 -2.82
CA MET A 205 10.07 -13.77 -3.98
C MET A 205 10.24 -12.30 -3.62
N LEU A 206 9.37 -11.73 -2.80
CA LEU A 206 9.48 -10.36 -2.30
C LEU A 206 10.79 -10.16 -1.54
N TYR A 207 11.17 -11.11 -0.69
CA TYR A 207 12.43 -11.09 0.05
C TYR A 207 13.66 -11.23 -0.87
N ARG A 208 13.63 -12.15 -1.83
CA ARG A 208 14.74 -12.39 -2.76
C ARG A 208 14.91 -11.27 -3.79
N LEU A 209 13.82 -10.69 -4.25
CA LEU A 209 13.78 -9.67 -5.31
C LEU A 209 13.68 -8.26 -4.74
N GLN A 210 14.12 -8.01 -3.51
CA GLN A 210 14.17 -6.66 -2.92
C GLN A 210 14.89 -5.64 -3.79
N LYS A 211 15.96 -6.05 -4.48
CA LYS A 211 16.68 -5.19 -5.43
C LYS A 211 15.86 -4.87 -6.69
N TYR A 212 14.94 -5.75 -7.08
CA TYR A 212 14.11 -5.64 -8.28
C TYR A 212 12.63 -5.40 -7.95
N MET A 213 12.34 -4.66 -6.86
CA MET A 213 10.98 -4.38 -6.40
C MET A 213 10.06 -3.84 -7.50
N ARG A 214 10.59 -3.01 -8.41
CA ARG A 214 9.83 -2.52 -9.57
C ARG A 214 9.26 -3.67 -10.40
N VAL A 215 10.08 -4.66 -10.74
CA VAL A 215 9.66 -5.82 -11.54
C VAL A 215 8.58 -6.61 -10.80
N PHE A 216 8.76 -6.83 -9.50
CA PHE A 216 7.76 -7.52 -8.68
C PHE A 216 6.41 -6.79 -8.65
N VAL A 217 6.41 -5.46 -8.49
CA VAL A 217 5.19 -4.64 -8.54
C VAL A 217 4.52 -4.76 -9.90
N PHE A 218 5.24 -4.60 -11.02
CA PHE A 218 4.65 -4.75 -12.35
C PHE A 218 4.09 -6.16 -12.58
N ALA A 219 4.75 -7.21 -12.07
CA ALA A 219 4.26 -8.58 -12.15
C ALA A 219 2.94 -8.77 -11.37
N MET A 220 2.86 -8.25 -10.14
CA MET A 220 1.63 -8.30 -9.34
C MET A 220 0.48 -7.47 -9.96
N PHE A 221 0.81 -6.32 -10.57
CA PHE A 221 -0.14 -5.47 -11.28
C PHE A 221 -0.45 -5.94 -12.71
N SER A 222 0.07 -7.09 -13.13
CA SER A 222 -0.29 -7.79 -14.37
C SER A 222 -1.47 -8.75 -14.18
N PHE A 223 -2.32 -8.49 -13.17
CA PHE A 223 -3.39 -9.40 -12.75
C PHE A 223 -4.46 -9.61 -13.83
N TRP A 224 -4.59 -8.75 -14.84
CA TRP A 224 -5.52 -8.98 -15.97
C TRP A 224 -4.91 -9.83 -17.08
N VAL A 225 -3.58 -9.93 -17.17
CA VAL A 225 -2.89 -10.67 -18.23
C VAL A 225 -3.37 -12.13 -18.33
N PRO A 226 -3.51 -12.90 -17.23
CA PRO A 226 -4.03 -14.26 -17.31
C PRO A 226 -5.46 -14.37 -17.85
N GLN A 227 -6.29 -13.33 -17.69
CA GLN A 227 -7.63 -13.31 -18.27
C GLN A 227 -7.56 -13.04 -19.77
N ILE A 228 -6.71 -12.10 -20.22
CA ILE A 228 -6.54 -11.78 -21.64
C ILE A 228 -6.11 -13.04 -22.41
N PHE A 229 -5.12 -13.77 -21.90
CA PHE A 229 -4.67 -15.02 -22.52
C PHE A 229 -5.75 -16.09 -22.56
N LEU A 230 -6.48 -16.28 -21.45
CA LEU A 230 -7.60 -17.23 -21.42
C LEU A 230 -8.66 -16.89 -22.46
N SER A 231 -9.02 -15.61 -22.55
CA SER A 231 -10.01 -15.13 -23.52
C SER A 231 -9.59 -15.35 -24.97
N ILE A 232 -8.30 -15.23 -25.28
CA ILE A 232 -7.76 -15.50 -26.62
C ILE A 232 -7.77 -17.00 -26.93
N ILE A 233 -7.36 -17.84 -25.98
CA ILE A 233 -7.21 -19.29 -26.20
C ILE A 233 -8.57 -19.99 -26.32
N GLU A 234 -9.51 -19.65 -25.44
CA GLU A 234 -10.81 -20.32 -25.35
C GLU A 234 -11.92 -19.60 -26.14
N ASP A 235 -11.58 -18.56 -26.92
CA ASP A 235 -12.49 -17.67 -27.68
C ASP A 235 -13.72 -17.20 -26.86
N HIS A 236 -13.48 -16.89 -25.59
CA HIS A 236 -14.53 -16.50 -24.67
C HIS A 236 -14.94 -15.04 -24.85
N ARG A 237 -16.16 -14.81 -25.35
CA ARG A 237 -16.78 -13.46 -25.39
C ARG A 237 -17.38 -13.08 -24.04
N ARG A 238 -17.14 -11.82 -23.63
CA ARG A 238 -17.71 -11.16 -22.43
C ARG A 238 -17.50 -11.94 -21.11
N PRO A 239 -16.25 -12.24 -20.72
CA PRO A 239 -15.97 -12.98 -19.49
C PRO A 239 -16.19 -12.14 -18.21
N LEU A 240 -16.06 -10.82 -18.30
CA LEU A 240 -16.07 -9.90 -17.16
C LEU A 240 -17.03 -8.74 -17.38
N HIS A 241 -17.62 -8.24 -16.28
CA HIS A 241 -18.45 -7.05 -16.28
C HIS A 241 -17.57 -5.80 -16.50
N PRO A 242 -17.94 -4.85 -17.38
CA PRO A 242 -17.15 -3.64 -17.63
C PRO A 242 -16.88 -2.80 -16.38
N LEU A 243 -17.90 -2.61 -15.53
CA LEU A 243 -17.72 -1.94 -14.23
C LEU A 243 -16.69 -2.66 -13.35
N TYR A 244 -16.63 -3.99 -13.37
CA TYR A 244 -15.63 -4.76 -12.62
C TYR A 244 -14.23 -4.49 -13.15
N ILE A 245 -14.04 -4.48 -14.47
CA ILE A 245 -12.73 -4.17 -15.08
C ILE A 245 -12.26 -2.77 -14.65
N VAL A 246 -13.09 -1.74 -14.85
CA VAL A 246 -12.72 -0.34 -14.56
C VAL A 246 -12.58 -0.11 -13.05
N GLY A 247 -13.58 -0.55 -12.28
CA GLY A 247 -13.64 -0.38 -10.83
C GLY A 247 -12.48 -1.07 -10.12
N MET A 248 -12.18 -2.33 -10.45
CA MET A 248 -11.06 -3.06 -9.84
C MET A 248 -9.70 -2.48 -10.26
N SER A 249 -9.56 -2.02 -11.50
CA SER A 249 -8.32 -1.39 -11.97
C SER A 249 -8.06 -0.07 -11.25
N ALA A 250 -9.06 0.81 -11.16
CA ALA A 250 -8.94 2.11 -10.50
C ALA A 250 -8.70 1.97 -8.99
N THR A 251 -9.48 1.13 -8.32
CA THR A 251 -9.36 0.92 -6.87
C THR A 251 -8.00 0.32 -6.49
N ARG A 252 -7.45 -0.60 -7.29
CA ARG A 252 -6.12 -1.18 -7.02
C ARG A 252 -4.96 -0.24 -7.30
N LEU A 253 -5.11 0.70 -8.24
CA LEU A 253 -4.11 1.74 -8.48
C LEU A 253 -4.08 2.81 -7.38
N ALA A 254 -5.16 2.99 -6.61
CA ALA A 254 -5.27 4.07 -5.62
C ALA A 254 -4.13 4.06 -4.59
N ILE A 255 -3.80 2.90 -4.01
CA ILE A 255 -2.75 2.79 -2.98
C ILE A 255 -1.34 3.00 -3.57
N PRO A 256 -0.92 2.31 -4.66
CA PRO A 256 0.36 2.58 -5.30
C PRO A 256 0.52 4.04 -5.74
N LEU A 257 -0.50 4.63 -6.35
CA LEU A 257 -0.44 6.03 -6.81
C LEU A 257 -0.38 7.01 -5.63
N TYR A 258 -1.04 6.71 -4.51
CA TYR A 258 -0.88 7.49 -3.29
C TYR A 258 0.59 7.54 -2.84
N PHE A 259 1.31 6.42 -2.84
CA PHE A 259 2.71 6.42 -2.43
C PHE A 259 3.69 6.92 -3.52
N LEU A 260 3.41 6.67 -4.80
CA LEU A 260 4.34 6.99 -5.89
C LEU A 260 4.14 8.40 -6.47
N CYS A 261 2.92 8.94 -6.45
CA CYS A 261 2.58 10.22 -7.06
C CYS A 261 2.21 11.32 -6.05
N CYS A 262 1.93 10.99 -4.78
CA CYS A 262 1.69 12.02 -3.76
C CYS A 262 3.01 12.44 -3.10
N PRO A 263 3.44 13.71 -3.25
CA PRO A 263 4.66 14.20 -2.61
C PRO A 263 4.52 14.30 -1.08
N ARG A 264 3.29 14.39 -0.57
CA ARG A 264 2.97 14.51 0.86
C ARG A 264 2.30 13.24 1.40
N ASN A 265 2.84 12.06 1.07
CA ASN A 265 2.33 10.80 1.59
C ASN A 265 2.69 10.59 3.08
N PHE A 266 1.88 9.80 3.79
CA PHE A 266 2.06 9.50 5.21
C PHE A 266 3.41 8.83 5.54
N LEU A 267 3.96 8.01 4.64
CA LEU A 267 5.23 7.30 4.89
C LEU A 267 6.47 8.08 4.41
N HIS A 268 6.31 9.33 3.95
CA HIS A 268 7.33 10.15 3.30
C HIS A 268 8.20 9.42 2.25
N VAL A 269 7.60 8.47 1.55
CA VAL A 269 8.25 7.76 0.44
C VAL A 269 8.55 8.78 -0.66
N ARG A 270 9.79 8.80 -1.16
CA ARG A 270 10.16 9.71 -2.25
C ARG A 270 9.27 9.42 -3.47
N PRO A 271 8.54 10.43 -3.99
CA PRO A 271 7.65 10.22 -5.12
C PRO A 271 8.46 9.82 -6.35
N GLN A 272 7.98 8.82 -7.08
CA GLN A 272 8.56 8.34 -8.33
C GLN A 272 7.51 8.42 -9.43
N TYR A 273 7.25 9.65 -9.89
CA TYR A 273 6.22 9.94 -10.89
C TYR A 273 6.36 9.09 -12.15
N THR A 274 7.58 8.85 -12.63
CA THR A 274 7.84 8.00 -13.79
C THR A 274 7.32 6.58 -13.59
N THR A 275 7.65 5.94 -12.46
CA THR A 275 7.18 4.59 -12.13
C THR A 275 5.66 4.55 -11.98
N GLY A 276 5.08 5.54 -11.30
CA GLY A 276 3.62 5.65 -11.13
C GLY A 276 2.87 5.79 -12.45
N ASN A 277 3.35 6.65 -13.36
CA ASN A 277 2.76 6.84 -14.68
C ASN A 277 2.86 5.58 -15.54
N TRP A 278 4.00 4.88 -15.54
CA TRP A 278 4.14 3.60 -16.25
C TRP A 278 3.22 2.52 -15.69
N LEU A 279 3.07 2.44 -14.37
CA LEU A 279 2.15 1.48 -13.74
C LEU A 279 0.70 1.76 -14.11
N MET A 280 0.30 3.03 -14.08
CA MET A 280 -1.03 3.47 -14.50
C MET A 280 -1.29 3.14 -15.97
N ALA A 281 -0.34 3.47 -16.86
CA ALA A 281 -0.43 3.14 -18.27
C ALA A 281 -0.52 1.62 -18.51
N TRP A 282 0.25 0.82 -17.77
CA TRP A 282 0.25 -0.64 -17.87
C TRP A 282 -1.09 -1.27 -17.49
N VAL A 283 -1.68 -0.84 -16.37
CA VAL A 283 -2.99 -1.34 -15.95
C VAL A 283 -4.10 -0.83 -16.88
N ALA A 284 -4.02 0.43 -17.32
CA ALA A 284 -4.97 0.99 -18.29
C ALA A 284 -4.93 0.25 -19.63
N PHE A 285 -3.74 -0.12 -20.11
CA PHE A 285 -3.56 -0.91 -21.32
C PHE A 285 -4.21 -2.29 -21.21
N GLN A 286 -3.97 -3.01 -20.11
CA GLN A 286 -4.61 -4.30 -19.84
C GLN A 286 -6.15 -4.18 -19.79
N ALA A 287 -6.67 -3.17 -19.09
CA ALA A 287 -8.10 -2.93 -18.96
C ALA A 287 -8.73 -2.57 -20.33
N ALA A 288 -8.05 -1.76 -21.14
CA ALA A 288 -8.51 -1.39 -22.48
C ALA A 288 -8.64 -2.62 -23.38
N ILE A 289 -7.66 -3.54 -23.37
CA ILE A 289 -7.75 -4.80 -24.13
C ILE A 289 -8.98 -5.61 -23.71
N LEU A 290 -9.21 -5.80 -22.41
CA LEU A 290 -10.37 -6.54 -21.91
C LEU A 290 -11.71 -5.86 -22.28
N LEU A 291 -11.76 -4.53 -22.26
CA LEU A 291 -12.96 -3.78 -22.67
C LEU A 291 -13.20 -3.85 -24.18
N LEU A 292 -12.14 -3.88 -24.99
CA LEU A 292 -12.24 -4.08 -26.44
C LEU A 292 -12.76 -5.48 -26.76
N GLN A 293 -12.34 -6.50 -26.02
CA GLN A 293 -12.87 -7.88 -26.14
C GLN A 293 -14.35 -8.01 -25.72
N HIS A 294 -14.90 -6.99 -25.04
CA HIS A 294 -16.30 -6.99 -24.63
C HIS A 294 -17.25 -6.54 -25.75
N ARG A 295 -16.75 -5.72 -26.69
CA ARG A 295 -17.50 -5.24 -27.87
C ARG A 295 -17.63 -6.36 -28.90
#